data_AF-N9LNH7-F1
#
_entry.id   AF-N9LNH7-F1
#
_cell.length_a   1.000
_cell.length_b   1.000
_cell.length_c   1.000
_cell.angle_alpha   90.00
_cell.angle_beta   90.00
_cell.angle_gamma   90.00
#
_symmetry.space_group_name_H-M   'P 1'
#
loop_
_entity.id
_entity.type
_entity.pdbx_description
1 polymer ?
#
loop_
_entity_poly.entity_id
_entity_poly.type
_entity_poly.pdbx_seq_one_letter_code
_entity_poly.pdbx_strand_id
1 'polypeptide(L)'
;MSTARRSDGDLTKSKILEAAGQLIAQNGFAQTSNKQIAQAAEVDLAAINYHFDGRDGLYKAVLAEAHTHYIDEKRLLELVESSLPPTQKLEIFYEAIVNKLIEKDIWHSKVFIRELFSPSLYLHEFMANDGARKFQSVRKIISEVAGLDEDHPALLPCVLSTIAPCFMLIITNTNIPTPIQNISQIESQQLVKHLMTFSLAGLKAVKQEQEQLWSLGS
;
A
#
# COMPACT_ATOMS: atom_id res chain seq x y z
N MET A 1 -25.86 -27.61 2.32
CA MET A 1 -26.50 -26.34 1.91
C MET A 1 -25.78 -25.08 2.44
N SER A 2 -24.57 -25.16 3.02
CA SER A 2 -23.86 -24.02 3.64
C SER A 2 -22.73 -23.40 2.79
N THR A 3 -22.27 -24.09 1.75
CA THR A 3 -21.15 -23.64 0.90
C THR A 3 -21.60 -22.69 -0.21
N ALA A 4 -22.72 -22.98 -0.88
CA ALA A 4 -23.27 -22.15 -1.95
C ALA A 4 -23.66 -20.73 -1.47
N ARG A 5 -24.33 -20.63 -0.32
CA ARG A 5 -24.78 -19.35 0.24
C ARG A 5 -23.63 -18.44 0.72
N ARG A 6 -22.49 -19.02 1.11
CA ARG A 6 -21.27 -18.25 1.42
C ARG A 6 -20.61 -17.75 0.13
N SER A 7 -20.51 -18.61 -0.88
CA SER A 7 -19.98 -18.24 -2.20
C SER A 7 -20.75 -17.08 -2.83
N ASP A 8 -22.09 -17.10 -2.78
CA ASP A 8 -22.92 -16.02 -3.33
C ASP A 8 -22.78 -14.69 -2.57
N GLY A 9 -22.62 -14.77 -1.24
CA GLY A 9 -22.38 -13.61 -0.38
C GLY A 9 -21.01 -12.96 -0.64
N ASP A 10 -19.97 -13.77 -0.83
CA ASP A 10 -18.63 -13.28 -1.13
C ASP A 10 -18.58 -12.64 -2.53
N LEU A 11 -19.23 -13.24 -3.52
CA LEU A 11 -19.37 -12.67 -4.86
C LEU A 11 -20.11 -11.31 -4.83
N THR A 12 -21.20 -11.22 -4.06
CA THR A 12 -21.96 -9.97 -3.90
C THR A 12 -21.11 -8.88 -3.24
N LYS A 13 -20.37 -9.24 -2.19
CA LYS A 13 -19.44 -8.34 -1.50
C LYS A 13 -18.38 -7.80 -2.47
N SER A 14 -17.74 -8.67 -3.25
CA SER A 14 -16.74 -8.25 -4.24
C SER A 14 -17.31 -7.33 -5.32
N LYS A 15 -18.53 -7.60 -5.84
CA LYS A 15 -19.19 -6.71 -6.82
C LYS A 15 -19.43 -5.31 -6.26
N ILE A 16 -19.92 -5.22 -5.01
CA ILE A 16 -20.14 -3.94 -4.33
C ILE A 16 -18.83 -3.19 -4.17
N LEU A 17 -17.78 -3.88 -3.71
CA LEU A 17 -16.48 -3.28 -3.44
C LEU A 17 -15.83 -2.73 -4.72
N GLU A 18 -15.89 -3.48 -5.82
CA GLU A 18 -15.37 -3.05 -7.12
C GLU A 18 -16.13 -1.83 -7.66
N ALA A 19 -17.47 -1.87 -7.64
CA ALA A 19 -18.29 -0.73 -8.08
C ALA A 19 -18.06 0.52 -7.21
N ALA A 20 -17.93 0.35 -5.89
CA ALA A 20 -17.63 1.42 -4.96
C ALA A 20 -16.26 2.02 -5.25
N GLY A 21 -15.22 1.19 -5.38
CA GLY A 21 -13.86 1.61 -5.69
C GLY A 21 -13.78 2.44 -6.98
N GLN A 22 -14.40 1.96 -8.05
CA GLN A 22 -14.45 2.67 -9.34
C GLN A 22 -15.16 4.03 -9.24
N LEU A 23 -16.36 4.09 -8.66
CA LEU A 23 -17.12 5.33 -8.54
C LEU A 23 -16.44 6.34 -7.61
N ILE A 24 -15.84 5.88 -6.51
CA ILE A 24 -15.10 6.74 -5.57
C ILE A 24 -13.80 7.25 -6.19
N ALA A 25 -13.08 6.42 -6.95
CA ALA A 25 -11.92 6.85 -7.70
C ALA A 25 -12.25 7.95 -8.73
N GLN A 26 -13.43 7.89 -9.35
CA GLN A 26 -13.88 8.87 -10.33
C GLN A 26 -14.40 10.17 -9.69
N ASN A 27 -15.32 10.06 -8.72
CA ASN A 27 -16.10 11.19 -8.23
C ASN A 27 -15.66 11.68 -6.84
N GLY A 28 -14.87 10.88 -6.12
CA GLY A 28 -14.58 11.06 -4.70
C GLY A 28 -15.67 10.48 -3.80
N PHE A 29 -15.29 10.16 -2.56
CA PHE A 29 -16.21 9.53 -1.60
C PHE A 29 -17.44 10.39 -1.33
N ALA A 30 -17.27 11.68 -1.03
CA ALA A 30 -18.35 12.61 -0.71
C ALA A 30 -19.49 12.66 -1.77
N GLN A 31 -19.14 12.49 -3.05
CA GLN A 31 -20.09 12.62 -4.17
C GLN A 31 -20.65 11.29 -4.69
N THR A 32 -20.21 10.16 -4.13
CA THR A 32 -20.68 8.83 -4.53
C THR A 32 -21.63 8.28 -3.49
N SER A 33 -22.93 8.15 -3.77
CA SER A 33 -23.94 7.60 -2.85
C SER A 33 -24.04 6.07 -2.88
N ASN A 34 -24.50 5.45 -1.78
CA ASN A 34 -24.74 3.99 -1.74
C ASN A 34 -25.78 3.54 -2.78
N LYS A 35 -26.72 4.40 -3.15
CA LYS A 35 -27.71 4.11 -4.21
C LYS A 35 -27.03 3.98 -5.59
N GLN A 36 -26.10 4.88 -5.91
CA GLN A 36 -25.32 4.80 -7.15
C GLN A 36 -24.46 3.53 -7.16
N ILE A 37 -23.84 3.18 -6.03
CA ILE A 37 -23.03 1.97 -5.90
C ILE A 37 -23.89 0.71 -6.07
N ALA A 38 -25.03 0.62 -5.39
CA ALA A 38 -25.93 -0.54 -5.48
C ALA A 38 -26.42 -0.74 -6.92
N GLN A 39 -26.77 0.36 -7.61
CA GLN A 39 -27.15 0.34 -9.02
C GLN A 39 -26.00 -0.14 -9.91
N ALA A 40 -24.78 0.37 -9.72
CA ALA A 40 -23.61 -0.02 -10.51
C ALA A 40 -23.16 -1.47 -10.26
N ALA A 41 -23.35 -1.98 -9.03
CA ALA A 41 -23.05 -3.36 -8.66
C ALA A 41 -24.18 -4.35 -9.03
N GLU A 42 -25.33 -3.86 -9.50
CA GLU A 42 -26.55 -4.64 -9.79
C GLU A 42 -27.05 -5.43 -8.56
N VAL A 43 -27.09 -4.77 -7.40
CA VAL A 43 -27.54 -5.36 -6.13
C VAL A 43 -28.59 -4.48 -5.43
N ASP A 44 -29.30 -5.06 -4.47
CA ASP A 44 -30.14 -4.29 -3.56
C ASP A 44 -29.27 -3.40 -2.64
N LEU A 45 -29.73 -2.18 -2.36
CA LEU A 45 -29.13 -1.29 -1.38
C LEU A 45 -28.99 -1.94 0.01
N ALA A 46 -29.93 -2.83 0.37
CA ALA A 46 -29.86 -3.60 1.61
C ALA A 46 -28.59 -4.46 1.71
N ALA A 47 -28.04 -4.94 0.59
CA ALA A 47 -26.82 -5.73 0.57
C ALA A 47 -25.60 -4.92 1.02
N ILE A 48 -25.55 -3.62 0.71
CA ILE A 48 -24.47 -2.73 1.17
C ILE A 48 -24.49 -2.60 2.69
N ASN A 49 -25.67 -2.32 3.25
CA ASN A 49 -25.82 -2.20 4.70
C ASN A 49 -25.50 -3.52 5.41
N TYR A 50 -25.90 -4.65 4.83
CA TYR A 50 -25.63 -5.98 5.38
C TYR A 50 -24.14 -6.35 5.35
N HIS A 51 -23.41 -6.04 4.28
CA HIS A 51 -22.01 -6.47 4.11
C HIS A 51 -20.97 -5.49 4.67
N PHE A 52 -21.32 -4.21 4.80
CA PHE A 52 -20.36 -3.14 5.07
C PHE A 52 -20.82 -2.16 6.15
N ASP A 53 -21.90 -2.45 6.89
CA ASP A 53 -22.42 -1.59 7.95
C ASP A 53 -22.72 -0.15 7.47
N GLY A 54 -23.09 -0.03 6.19
CA GLY A 54 -23.47 1.22 5.55
C GLY A 54 -22.32 1.91 4.81
N ARG A 55 -22.45 3.23 4.65
CA ARG A 55 -21.60 4.05 3.79
C ARG A 55 -20.13 4.10 4.25
N ASP A 56 -19.94 4.34 5.53
CA ASP A 56 -18.62 4.59 6.10
C ASP A 56 -17.82 3.28 6.18
N GLY A 57 -18.46 2.19 6.58
CA GLY A 57 -17.82 0.87 6.57
C GLY A 57 -17.52 0.37 5.16
N LEU A 58 -18.34 0.73 4.15
CA LEU A 58 -17.99 0.47 2.75
C LEU A 58 -16.74 1.24 2.33
N TYR A 59 -16.59 2.50 2.73
CA TYR A 59 -15.38 3.26 2.40
C TYR A 59 -14.13 2.72 3.11
N LYS A 60 -14.25 2.31 4.38
CA LYS A 60 -13.16 1.62 5.08
C LYS A 60 -12.74 0.35 4.34
N ALA A 61 -13.70 -0.43 3.84
CA ALA A 61 -13.40 -1.62 3.05
C ALA A 61 -12.72 -1.27 1.71
N VAL A 62 -13.16 -0.22 1.02
CA VAL A 62 -12.52 0.28 -0.21
C VAL A 62 -11.07 0.70 0.05
N LEU A 63 -10.80 1.39 1.17
CA LEU A 63 -9.42 1.76 1.56
C LEU A 63 -8.58 0.52 1.88
N ALA A 64 -9.12 -0.42 2.64
CA ALA A 64 -8.42 -1.65 2.98
C ALA A 64 -8.07 -2.46 1.73
N GLU A 65 -8.98 -2.54 0.76
CA GLU A 65 -8.76 -3.19 -0.54
C GLU A 65 -7.71 -2.44 -1.37
N ALA A 66 -7.81 -1.10 -1.46
CA ALA A 66 -6.82 -0.24 -2.10
C ALA A 66 -5.40 -0.52 -1.60
N HIS A 67 -5.21 -0.64 -0.28
CA HIS A 67 -3.93 -0.95 0.31
C HIS A 67 -3.51 -2.42 0.17
N THR A 68 -4.44 -3.36 0.26
CA THR A 68 -4.17 -4.80 0.11
C THR A 68 -3.73 -5.17 -1.29
N HIS A 69 -4.26 -4.47 -2.30
CA HIS A 69 -3.82 -4.60 -3.68
C HIS A 69 -2.31 -4.34 -3.83
N TYR A 70 -1.76 -3.33 -3.16
CA TYR A 70 -0.32 -3.00 -3.23
C TYR A 70 0.55 -3.83 -2.29
N ILE A 71 0.06 -4.05 -1.06
CA ILE A 71 0.79 -4.74 -0.01
C ILE A 71 -0.19 -5.68 0.68
N ASP A 72 -0.13 -6.95 0.31
CA ASP A 72 -0.85 -8.02 1.01
C ASP A 72 -0.18 -8.27 2.38
N GLU A 73 -0.96 -8.13 3.46
CA GLU A 73 -0.45 -8.22 4.82
C GLU A 73 0.11 -9.61 5.11
N LYS A 74 -0.61 -10.66 4.69
CA LYS A 74 -0.24 -12.04 4.95
C LYS A 74 1.09 -12.39 4.28
N ARG A 75 1.23 -12.08 2.99
CA ARG A 75 2.48 -12.30 2.24
C ARG A 75 3.63 -11.50 2.81
N LEU A 76 3.38 -10.28 3.29
CA LEU A 76 4.41 -9.46 3.92
C LEU A 76 4.87 -10.06 5.26
N LEU A 77 3.95 -10.59 6.07
CA LEU A 77 4.27 -11.31 7.31
C LEU A 77 5.08 -12.57 7.02
N GLU A 78 4.64 -13.39 6.06
CA GLU A 78 5.37 -14.59 5.62
C GLU A 78 6.81 -14.25 5.16
N LEU A 79 6.97 -13.12 4.46
CA LEU A 79 8.29 -12.65 4.02
C LEU A 79 9.18 -12.26 5.20
N VAL A 80 8.65 -11.55 6.18
CA VAL A 80 9.36 -11.14 7.40
C VAL A 80 9.82 -12.35 8.20
N GLU A 81 8.95 -13.36 8.34
CA GLU A 81 9.20 -14.59 9.11
C GLU A 81 10.10 -15.60 8.39
N SER A 82 10.34 -15.40 7.08
CA SER A 82 11.20 -16.28 6.30
C SER A 82 12.66 -16.25 6.78
N SER A 83 13.39 -17.35 6.50
CA SER A 83 14.83 -17.48 6.78
C SER A 83 15.72 -16.81 5.72
N LEU A 84 15.15 -15.99 4.83
CA LEU A 84 15.90 -15.32 3.78
C LEU A 84 16.82 -14.23 4.37
N PRO A 85 17.97 -13.95 3.73
CA PRO A 85 18.78 -12.77 4.07
C PRO A 85 17.95 -11.48 4.02
N PRO A 86 18.17 -10.52 4.92
CA PRO A 86 17.39 -9.27 4.98
C PRO A 86 17.34 -8.51 3.65
N THR A 87 18.46 -8.47 2.92
CA THR A 87 18.53 -7.80 1.60
C THR A 87 17.64 -8.47 0.56
N GLN A 88 17.53 -9.81 0.59
CA GLN A 88 16.62 -10.55 -0.29
C GLN A 88 15.16 -10.34 0.09
N LYS A 89 14.84 -10.20 1.39
CA LYS A 89 13.49 -9.82 1.82
C LYS A 89 13.11 -8.46 1.26
N LEU A 90 14.02 -7.47 1.33
CA LEU A 90 13.77 -6.14 0.76
C LEU A 90 13.60 -6.18 -0.77
N GLU A 91 14.40 -6.99 -1.47
CA GLU A 91 14.27 -7.18 -2.92
C GLU A 91 12.90 -7.76 -3.30
N ILE A 92 12.46 -8.84 -2.65
CA ILE A 92 11.14 -9.45 -2.89
C ILE A 92 10.01 -8.47 -2.56
N PHE A 93 10.16 -7.67 -1.49
CA PHE A 93 9.21 -6.62 -1.17
C PHE A 93 9.13 -5.58 -2.30
N TYR A 94 10.27 -5.13 -2.82
CA TYR A 94 10.29 -4.20 -3.95
C TYR A 94 9.71 -4.79 -5.22
N GLU A 95 10.03 -6.04 -5.56
CA GLU A 95 9.42 -6.71 -6.71
C GLU A 95 7.90 -6.76 -6.58
N ALA A 96 7.38 -7.13 -5.41
CA ALA A 96 5.95 -7.19 -5.17
C ALA A 96 5.28 -5.81 -5.32
N ILE A 97 5.82 -4.78 -4.67
CA ILE A 97 5.20 -3.45 -4.68
C ILE A 97 5.36 -2.79 -6.05
N VAL A 98 6.54 -2.83 -6.68
CA VAL A 98 6.78 -2.16 -7.97
C VAL A 98 5.89 -2.75 -9.06
N ASN A 99 5.78 -4.09 -9.12
CA ASN A 99 4.92 -4.74 -10.10
C ASN A 99 3.45 -4.30 -9.97
N LYS A 100 2.97 -4.05 -8.74
CA LYS A 100 1.62 -3.54 -8.49
C LYS A 100 1.46 -2.06 -8.82
N LEU A 101 2.46 -1.24 -8.49
CA LEU A 101 2.40 0.21 -8.68
C LEU A 101 2.41 0.63 -10.15
N ILE A 102 2.97 -0.21 -11.04
CA ILE A 102 2.99 0.05 -12.48
C ILE A 102 1.74 -0.47 -13.22
N GLU A 103 0.84 -1.20 -12.54
CA GLU A 103 -0.43 -1.64 -13.14
C GLU A 103 -1.27 -0.42 -13.55
N LYS A 104 -1.77 -0.41 -14.79
CA LYS A 104 -2.49 0.74 -15.38
C LYS A 104 -3.99 0.68 -15.13
N ASP A 105 -4.60 1.86 -15.01
CA ASP A 105 -6.05 2.08 -15.00
C ASP A 105 -6.85 1.39 -13.88
N ILE A 106 -6.19 1.02 -12.78
CA ILE A 106 -6.87 0.48 -11.59
C ILE A 106 -7.44 1.60 -10.71
N TRP A 107 -8.59 1.35 -10.08
CA TRP A 107 -9.21 2.33 -9.19
C TRP A 107 -8.43 2.50 -7.86
N HIS A 108 -7.71 1.46 -7.42
CA HIS A 108 -6.93 1.41 -6.18
C HIS A 108 -5.93 2.58 -6.10
N SER A 109 -5.22 2.89 -7.19
CA SER A 109 -4.22 3.98 -7.24
C SER A 109 -4.84 5.35 -7.04
N LYS A 110 -6.02 5.59 -7.62
CA LYS A 110 -6.73 6.87 -7.56
C LYS A 110 -7.27 7.13 -6.15
N VAL A 111 -7.78 6.10 -5.49
CA VAL A 111 -8.20 6.18 -4.08
C VAL A 111 -6.98 6.45 -3.20
N PHE A 112 -5.89 5.72 -3.40
CA PHE A 112 -4.66 5.89 -2.63
C PHE A 112 -4.03 7.28 -2.80
N ILE A 113 -3.88 7.77 -4.04
CA ILE A 113 -3.37 9.13 -4.33
C ILE A 113 -4.22 10.19 -3.63
N ARG A 114 -5.54 10.06 -3.65
CA ARG A 114 -6.44 11.02 -3.01
C ARG A 114 -6.19 11.08 -1.50
N GLU A 115 -6.06 9.93 -0.84
CA GLU A 115 -5.76 9.87 0.59
C GLU A 115 -4.35 10.37 0.92
N LEU A 116 -3.39 10.21 0.01
CA LEU A 116 -2.02 10.73 0.19
C LEU A 116 -1.98 12.26 0.22
N PHE A 117 -2.74 12.94 -0.65
CA PHE A 117 -2.74 14.41 -0.74
C PHE A 117 -3.84 15.10 0.08
N SER A 118 -4.91 14.38 0.40
CA SER A 118 -6.03 14.88 1.21
C SER A 118 -6.51 13.79 2.17
N PRO A 119 -5.74 13.49 3.23
CA PRO A 119 -6.05 12.43 4.18
C PRO A 119 -7.43 12.59 4.82
N SER A 120 -8.19 11.50 4.84
CA SER A 120 -9.46 11.41 5.56
C SER A 120 -9.30 10.80 6.96
N LEU A 121 -10.33 10.94 7.80
CA LEU A 121 -10.39 10.25 9.09
C LEU A 121 -10.33 8.72 8.96
N TYR A 122 -10.77 8.18 7.82
CA TYR A 122 -10.77 6.75 7.55
C TYR A 122 -9.36 6.22 7.27
N LEU A 123 -8.50 7.02 6.63
CA LEU A 123 -7.09 6.70 6.52
C LEU A 123 -6.42 6.68 7.89
N HIS A 124 -6.76 7.61 8.78
CA HIS A 124 -6.23 7.60 10.14
C HIS A 124 -6.63 6.32 10.90
N GLU A 125 -7.91 5.92 10.84
CA GLU A 125 -8.37 4.66 11.43
C GLU A 125 -7.69 3.43 10.81
N PHE A 126 -7.50 3.42 9.49
CA PHE A 126 -6.76 2.37 8.81
C PHE A 126 -5.31 2.30 9.29
N MET A 127 -4.62 3.45 9.37
CA MET A 127 -3.24 3.53 9.82
C MET A 127 -3.07 3.12 11.28
N ALA A 128 -4.08 3.32 12.13
CA ALA A 128 -4.07 2.85 13.51
C ALA A 128 -4.24 1.32 13.66
N ASN A 129 -4.68 0.63 12.60
CA ASN A 129 -4.96 -0.80 12.61
C ASN A 129 -4.12 -1.53 11.54
N ASP A 130 -4.70 -1.80 10.38
CA ASP A 130 -4.09 -2.59 9.30
C ASP A 130 -2.83 -1.93 8.74
N GLY A 131 -2.85 -0.61 8.60
CA GLY A 131 -1.69 0.17 8.17
C GLY A 131 -0.53 0.07 9.15
N ALA A 132 -0.78 0.05 10.46
CA ALA A 132 0.26 -0.09 11.48
C ALA A 132 0.98 -1.44 11.37
N ARG A 133 0.24 -2.54 11.14
CA ARG A 133 0.83 -3.88 11.01
C ARG A 133 1.71 -3.97 9.76
N LYS A 134 1.22 -3.49 8.61
CA LYS A 134 2.02 -3.41 7.38
C LYS A 134 3.27 -2.54 7.56
N PHE A 135 3.12 -1.39 8.21
CA PHE A 135 4.24 -0.50 8.51
C PHE A 135 5.29 -1.18 9.40
N GLN A 136 4.86 -1.90 10.44
CA GLN A 136 5.76 -2.64 11.34
C GLN A 136 6.55 -3.71 10.59
N SER A 137 5.89 -4.49 9.71
CA SER A 137 6.58 -5.48 8.90
C SER A 137 7.65 -4.87 7.98
N VAL A 138 7.33 -3.76 7.31
CA VAL A 138 8.32 -3.03 6.47
C VAL A 138 9.45 -2.47 7.33
N ARG A 139 9.13 -1.87 8.48
CA ARG A 139 10.12 -1.34 9.44
C ARG A 139 11.10 -2.43 9.87
N LYS A 140 10.61 -3.63 10.18
CA LYS A 140 11.44 -4.77 10.57
C LYS A 140 12.39 -5.22 9.46
N ILE A 141 11.91 -5.35 8.23
CA ILE A 141 12.79 -5.66 7.07
C ILE A 141 13.91 -4.61 6.96
N ILE A 142 13.55 -3.33 7.04
CA ILE A 142 14.51 -2.22 6.87
C ILE A 142 15.49 -2.15 8.05
N SER A 143 15.04 -2.42 9.28
CA SER A 143 15.88 -2.55 10.47
C SER A 143 16.94 -3.64 10.29
N GLU A 144 16.53 -4.84 9.85
CA GLU A 144 17.42 -5.97 9.60
C GLU A 144 18.46 -5.64 8.51
N VAL A 145 18.05 -4.94 7.44
CA VAL A 145 18.96 -4.51 6.36
C VAL A 145 19.92 -3.41 6.82
N ALA A 146 19.42 -2.41 7.55
CA ALA A 146 20.22 -1.30 8.04
C ALA A 146 21.18 -1.73 9.16
N GLY A 147 20.87 -2.82 9.86
CA GLY A 147 21.58 -3.23 11.07
C GLY A 147 21.42 -2.20 12.19
N LEU A 148 20.22 -1.61 12.30
CA LEU A 148 19.81 -0.68 13.35
C LEU A 148 18.64 -1.29 14.12
N ASP A 149 18.57 -1.05 15.42
CA ASP A 149 17.44 -1.50 16.24
C ASP A 149 16.12 -0.95 15.72
N GLU A 150 15.03 -1.72 15.88
CA GLU A 150 13.71 -1.30 15.45
C GLU A 150 13.28 0.02 16.11
N ASP A 151 13.72 0.34 17.32
CA ASP A 151 13.37 1.59 18.02
C ASP A 151 14.38 2.73 17.80
N HIS A 152 15.42 2.50 16.98
CA HIS A 152 16.45 3.50 16.74
C HIS A 152 15.88 4.75 16.03
N PRO A 153 16.17 5.98 16.50
CA PRO A 153 15.58 7.20 15.95
C PRO A 153 15.91 7.43 14.46
N ALA A 154 17.08 6.98 14.00
CA ALA A 154 17.48 7.05 12.60
C ALA A 154 16.70 6.08 11.67
N LEU A 155 15.99 5.08 12.22
CA LEU A 155 15.31 4.08 11.40
C LEU A 155 14.07 4.65 10.69
N LEU A 156 13.31 5.52 11.34
CA LEU A 156 12.10 6.08 10.71
C LEU A 156 12.42 6.88 9.42
N PRO A 157 13.43 7.76 9.40
CA PRO A 157 13.92 8.35 8.16
C PRO A 157 14.35 7.32 7.11
N CYS A 158 15.04 6.24 7.51
CA CYS A 158 15.39 5.15 6.60
C CYS A 158 14.16 4.52 5.96
N VAL A 159 13.14 4.18 6.74
CA VAL A 159 11.87 3.65 6.23
C VAL A 159 11.24 4.61 5.22
N LEU A 160 11.18 5.89 5.56
CA LEU A 160 10.64 6.92 4.66
C LEU A 160 11.41 6.98 3.35
N SER A 161 12.74 7.07 3.39
CA SER A 161 13.59 7.18 2.19
C SER A 161 13.54 5.93 1.31
N THR A 162 13.38 4.74 1.90
CA THR A 162 13.29 3.47 1.17
C THR A 162 11.93 3.29 0.48
N ILE A 163 10.84 3.78 1.08
CA ILE A 163 9.46 3.55 0.58
C ILE A 163 8.91 4.71 -0.26
N ALA A 164 9.24 5.95 0.07
CA ALA A 164 8.71 7.13 -0.63
C ALA A 164 8.92 7.11 -2.16
N PRO A 165 10.07 6.65 -2.70
CA PRO A 165 10.25 6.53 -4.15
C PRO A 165 9.24 5.57 -4.82
N CYS A 166 8.77 4.55 -4.12
CA CYS A 166 7.73 3.65 -4.65
C CYS A 166 6.41 4.40 -4.84
N PHE A 167 6.02 5.27 -3.91
CA PHE A 167 4.79 6.07 -4.04
C PHE A 167 4.84 7.05 -5.22
N MET A 168 6.03 7.50 -5.60
CA MET A 168 6.20 8.32 -6.81
C MET A 168 5.85 7.58 -8.10
N LEU A 169 5.92 6.24 -8.11
CA LEU A 169 5.50 5.45 -9.27
C LEU A 169 4.00 5.56 -9.52
N ILE A 170 3.20 5.71 -8.46
CA ILE A 170 1.73 5.80 -8.54
C ILE A 170 1.31 7.04 -9.33
N ILE A 171 1.99 8.17 -9.09
CA ILE A 171 1.66 9.44 -9.76
C ILE A 171 2.12 9.49 -11.22
N THR A 172 3.12 8.67 -11.60
CA THR A 172 3.59 8.60 -13.00
C THR A 172 2.55 8.00 -13.94
N ASN A 173 1.57 7.29 -13.38
CA ASN A 173 0.49 6.64 -14.10
C ASN A 173 -0.73 7.56 -14.34
N THR A 174 -0.55 8.88 -14.22
CA THR A 174 -1.57 9.86 -14.55
C THR A 174 -1.54 10.20 -16.04
N ASN A 175 -2.69 10.51 -16.64
CA ASN A 175 -2.81 10.94 -18.05
C ASN A 175 -2.21 12.34 -18.32
N ILE A 176 -1.45 12.88 -17.38
CA ILE A 176 -0.87 14.22 -17.44
C ILE A 176 0.62 14.05 -17.84
N PRO A 177 1.09 14.72 -18.91
CA PRO A 177 2.50 14.73 -19.23
C PRO A 177 3.31 15.34 -18.09
N THR A 178 4.15 14.51 -17.46
CA THR A 178 5.05 14.95 -16.38
C THR A 178 6.50 14.62 -16.78
N PRO A 179 7.51 15.35 -16.25
CA PRO A 179 8.92 15.02 -16.48
C PRO A 179 9.31 13.59 -16.09
N ILE A 180 8.48 12.94 -15.27
CA ILE A 180 8.70 11.59 -14.73
C ILE A 180 7.81 10.53 -15.40
N GLN A 181 7.01 10.88 -16.41
CA GLN A 181 6.04 9.95 -17.03
C GLN A 181 6.70 8.71 -17.65
N ASN A 182 7.92 8.87 -18.19
CA ASN A 182 8.69 7.77 -18.79
C ASN A 182 9.18 6.75 -17.78
N ILE A 183 9.13 7.02 -16.46
CA ILE A 183 9.48 6.03 -15.44
C ILE A 183 8.56 4.81 -15.55
N SER A 184 7.29 5.01 -15.91
CA SER A 184 6.34 3.91 -16.15
C SER A 184 6.68 3.03 -17.37
N GLN A 185 7.60 3.47 -18.23
CA GLN A 185 8.07 2.71 -19.40
C GLN A 185 9.33 1.88 -19.08
N ILE A 186 9.97 2.13 -17.93
CA ILE A 186 11.12 1.36 -17.49
C ILE A 186 10.64 -0.02 -17.04
N GLU A 187 11.38 -1.06 -17.42
CA GLU A 187 11.10 -2.44 -17.00
C GLU A 187 11.13 -2.56 -15.47
N SER A 188 10.17 -3.30 -14.89
CA SER A 188 10.03 -3.41 -13.43
C SER A 188 11.29 -3.91 -12.74
N GLN A 189 12.01 -4.88 -13.34
CA GLN A 189 13.28 -5.39 -12.81
C GLN A 189 14.37 -4.30 -12.75
N GLN A 190 14.41 -3.42 -13.74
CA GLN A 190 15.38 -2.31 -13.75
C GLN A 190 15.05 -1.27 -12.66
N LEU A 191 13.77 -0.99 -12.44
CA LEU A 191 13.31 -0.15 -11.34
C LEU A 191 13.66 -0.75 -9.98
N VAL A 192 13.36 -2.03 -9.77
CA VAL A 192 13.70 -2.75 -8.53
C VAL A 192 15.20 -2.70 -8.27
N LYS A 193 16.04 -3.00 -9.27
CA LYS A 193 17.49 -2.93 -9.15
C LYS A 193 17.98 -1.53 -8.77
N HIS A 194 17.39 -0.49 -9.36
CA HIS A 194 17.71 0.90 -9.03
C HIS A 194 17.33 1.25 -7.59
N LEU A 195 16.12 0.92 -7.17
CA LEU A 195 15.63 1.14 -5.80
C LEU A 195 16.48 0.39 -4.77
N MET A 196 16.82 -0.87 -5.04
CA MET A 196 17.75 -1.64 -4.21
C MET A 196 19.11 -0.96 -4.08
N THR A 197 19.67 -0.49 -5.19
CA THR A 197 20.99 0.18 -5.19
C THR A 197 20.98 1.42 -4.29
N PHE A 198 19.98 2.30 -4.47
CA PHE A 198 19.85 3.53 -3.67
C PHE A 198 19.57 3.23 -2.19
N SER A 199 18.65 2.31 -1.90
CA SER A 199 18.30 1.96 -0.53
C SER A 199 19.45 1.32 0.21
N LEU A 200 20.14 0.33 -0.38
CA LEU A 200 21.28 -0.31 0.29
C LEU A 200 22.43 0.67 0.55
N ALA A 201 22.72 1.56 -0.41
CA ALA A 201 23.75 2.58 -0.22
C ALA A 201 23.39 3.57 0.89
N GLY A 202 22.13 4.05 0.91
CA GLY A 202 21.64 4.98 1.93
C GLY A 202 21.60 4.36 3.32
N LEU A 203 21.06 3.15 3.46
CA LEU A 203 20.98 2.44 4.75
C LEU A 203 22.39 2.17 5.32
N LYS A 204 23.34 1.78 4.47
CA LYS A 204 24.73 1.60 4.86
C LYS A 204 25.36 2.90 5.36
N ALA A 205 25.14 4.01 4.65
CA ALA A 205 25.69 5.31 5.03
C ALA A 205 25.15 5.79 6.38
N VAL A 206 23.84 5.63 6.62
CA VAL A 206 23.22 5.98 7.91
C VAL A 206 23.81 5.15 9.05
N LYS A 207 23.99 3.83 8.86
CA LYS A 207 24.61 2.97 9.88
C LYS A 207 26.01 3.47 10.28
N GLN A 208 26.84 3.78 9.29
CA GLN A 208 28.21 4.26 9.51
C GLN A 208 28.23 5.61 10.26
N GLU A 209 27.30 6.50 9.94
CA GLU A 209 27.13 7.77 10.66
C GLU A 209 26.75 7.54 12.13
N GLN A 210 25.85 6.60 12.43
CA GLN A 210 25.46 6.30 13.81
C GLN A 210 26.61 5.67 14.62
N GLU A 211 27.40 4.79 14.00
CA GLU A 211 28.59 4.19 14.63
C GLU A 211 29.65 5.28 14.97
N GLN A 212 29.83 6.25 14.08
CA GLN A 212 30.73 7.39 14.32
C GLN A 212 30.24 8.29 15.45
N LEU A 213 28.95 8.63 15.46
CA LEU A 213 28.34 9.45 16.52
C LEU A 213 28.48 8.79 17.90
N TRP A 214 28.30 7.46 17.98
CA TRP A 214 28.53 6.71 19.21
C TRP A 214 29.98 6.82 19.68
N SER A 215 30.95 6.63 18.78
CA SER A 215 32.38 6.70 19.14
C SER A 215 32.88 8.08 19.57
N LEU A 216 32.17 9.16 19.21
CA LEU A 216 32.50 10.53 19.59
C LEU A 216 31.79 10.98 20.88
N GLY A 217 30.72 10.28 21.28
CA GLY A 217 29.93 10.58 22.48
C GLY A 217 30.26 9.74 23.71
N SER A 218 31.07 8.68 23.54
CA SER A 218 31.61 7.80 24.60
C SER A 218 33.06 8.14 24.93
#